data_AF-A0A1C3JHQ8-F1
#
_entry.id   AF-A0A1C3JHQ8-F1
#
_cell.length_a   1.000
_cell.length_b   1.000
_cell.length_c   1.000
_cell.angle_alpha   90.00
_cell.angle_beta   90.00
_cell.angle_gamma   90.00
#
_symmetry.space_group_name_H-M   'P 1'
#
loop_
_entity.id
_entity.type
_entity.pdbx_description
1 polymer ?
#
loop_
_entity_poly.entity_id
_entity_poly.type
_entity_poly.pdbx_seq_one_letter_code
_entity_poly.pdbx_strand_id
1 'polypeptide(L)'
;MMIQGVRADTGGREGKWVGLIIAFILSFATVAIPFHQAESHIKAVLDHQILVTDVEQENLAMLSELRLAHEEIRDLHMDSDGEWPSVASLKDEWVAPFVEDQSWKRKGSHTWLLDERGYYFSTPSEDTAPSEQATPTEHGFADSFILNANSVSPEIWIFFGGVASQPTNFDENTLESAGWKVVVNESEVEQHDASSH
;
A
#
# COMPACT_ATOMS: atom_id res chain seq x y z
N MET A 1 -44.45 63.91 7.18
CA MET A 1 -43.25 63.19 7.68
C MET A 1 -43.50 61.71 7.44
N MET A 2 -42.78 61.10 6.50
CA MET A 2 -43.00 59.72 6.07
C MET A 2 -41.95 58.84 6.74
N ILE A 3 -42.39 57.91 7.56
CA ILE A 3 -41.53 57.03 8.37
C ILE A 3 -41.41 55.72 7.60
N GLN A 4 -40.20 55.39 7.13
CA GLN A 4 -39.93 54.14 6.43
C GLN A 4 -39.24 53.17 7.41
N GLY A 5 -39.94 52.08 7.74
CA GLY A 5 -39.39 51.02 8.58
C GLY A 5 -38.39 50.17 7.81
N VAL A 6 -37.14 50.13 8.27
CA VAL A 6 -36.10 49.23 7.75
C VAL A 6 -36.22 47.90 8.48
N ARG A 7 -36.50 46.82 7.74
CA ARG A 7 -36.58 45.45 8.28
C ARG A 7 -35.18 44.83 8.23
N ALA A 8 -34.67 44.42 9.39
CA ALA A 8 -33.38 43.76 9.47
C ALA A 8 -33.40 42.45 8.66
N ASP A 9 -32.49 42.32 7.71
CA ASP A 9 -32.27 41.10 6.93
C ASP A 9 -31.57 40.07 7.82
N THR A 10 -32.38 39.32 8.57
CA THR A 10 -31.89 38.24 9.41
C THR A 10 -31.69 37.04 8.50
N GLY A 11 -30.44 36.73 8.14
CA GLY A 11 -30.01 35.59 7.32
C GLY A 11 -30.40 34.20 7.84
N GLY A 12 -31.36 34.11 8.76
CA GLY A 12 -31.94 32.87 9.26
C GLY A 12 -32.72 32.07 8.21
N ARG A 13 -33.08 32.67 7.07
CA ARG A 13 -33.62 31.92 5.91
C ARG A 13 -32.51 31.18 5.18
N GLU A 14 -31.37 31.82 4.97
CA GLU A 14 -30.20 31.23 4.29
C GLU A 14 -29.54 30.17 5.17
N GLY A 15 -29.38 30.45 6.47
CA GLY A 15 -28.87 29.46 7.43
C GLY A 15 -29.71 28.18 7.53
N LYS A 16 -31.03 28.26 7.30
CA LYS A 16 -31.91 27.07 7.23
C LYS A 16 -31.64 26.23 5.99
N TRP A 17 -31.39 26.87 4.84
CA TRP A 17 -31.03 26.15 3.61
C TRP A 17 -29.67 25.48 3.74
N VAL A 18 -28.69 26.18 4.30
CA VAL A 18 -27.36 25.61 4.58
C VAL A 18 -27.45 24.45 5.56
N GLY A 19 -28.20 24.60 6.65
CA GLY A 19 -28.42 23.53 7.62
C GLY A 19 -29.13 22.31 7.01
N LEU A 20 -30.10 22.53 6.12
CA LEU A 20 -30.80 21.45 5.42
C LEU A 20 -29.85 20.69 4.50
N ILE A 21 -28.98 21.39 3.75
CA ILE A 21 -27.99 20.76 2.88
C ILE A 21 -26.99 19.94 3.70
N ILE A 22 -26.49 20.46 4.82
CA ILE A 22 -25.58 19.72 5.71
C ILE A 22 -26.25 18.45 6.23
N ALA A 23 -27.50 18.56 6.72
CA ALA A 23 -28.25 17.41 7.21
C ALA A 23 -28.47 16.36 6.11
N PHE A 24 -28.73 16.80 4.87
CA PHE A 24 -28.88 15.92 3.72
C PHE A 24 -27.59 15.18 3.39
N ILE A 25 -26.44 15.86 3.35
CA ILE A 25 -25.12 15.25 3.11
C ILE A 25 -24.81 14.23 4.22
N LEU A 26 -25.02 14.57 5.49
CA LEU A 26 -24.74 13.67 6.62
C LEU A 26 -25.66 12.44 6.62
N SER A 27 -26.93 12.62 6.27
CA SER A 27 -27.87 11.50 6.14
C SER A 27 -27.49 10.59 4.97
N PHE A 28 -27.07 11.18 3.84
CA PHE A 28 -26.59 10.42 2.69
C PHE A 28 -25.31 9.66 3.02
N ALA A 29 -24.34 10.28 3.70
CA ALA A 29 -23.12 9.63 4.15
C ALA A 29 -23.41 8.48 5.13
N THR A 30 -24.29 8.69 6.11
CA THR A 30 -24.68 7.65 7.08
C THR A 30 -25.32 6.43 6.39
N VAL A 31 -26.06 6.63 5.31
CA VAL A 31 -26.65 5.54 4.52
C VAL A 31 -25.64 4.95 3.54
N ALA A 32 -24.79 5.77 2.91
CA ALA A 32 -23.82 5.32 1.92
C ALA A 32 -22.70 4.50 2.56
N ILE A 33 -22.19 4.88 3.75
CA ILE A 33 -21.09 4.19 4.44
C ILE A 33 -21.36 2.69 4.65
N PRO A 34 -22.50 2.22 5.20
CA PRO A 34 -22.76 0.79 5.35
C PRO A 34 -23.00 0.06 4.01
N PHE A 35 -23.45 0.75 2.96
CA PHE A 35 -23.56 0.16 1.62
C PHE A 35 -22.24 0.14 0.84
N HIS A 36 -21.30 1.02 1.19
CA HIS A 36 -19.94 1.07 0.64
C HIS A 36 -18.95 0.23 1.45
N GLN A 37 -19.37 -0.33 2.59
CA GLN A 37 -18.79 -1.55 3.14
C GLN A 37 -19.23 -2.74 2.27
N ALA A 38 -19.02 -2.61 0.95
CA ALA A 38 -18.99 -3.74 0.05
C ALA A 38 -18.06 -4.74 0.73
N GLU A 39 -18.64 -5.89 1.01
CA GLU A 39 -18.04 -6.97 1.77
C GLU A 39 -16.55 -7.03 1.43
N SER A 40 -15.69 -6.95 2.45
CA SER A 40 -14.34 -7.49 2.41
C SER A 40 -14.45 -9.03 2.29
N HIS A 41 -15.27 -9.47 1.34
CA HIS A 41 -15.25 -10.79 0.80
C HIS A 41 -13.87 -10.84 0.20
N ILE A 42 -13.01 -11.56 0.91
CA ILE A 42 -11.84 -12.25 0.41
C ILE A 42 -12.27 -12.83 -0.93
N LYS A 43 -12.17 -12.04 -1.99
CA LYS A 43 -12.33 -12.51 -3.35
C LYS A 43 -10.97 -13.13 -3.54
N ALA A 44 -10.89 -14.40 -3.14
CA ALA A 44 -9.72 -15.24 -3.34
C ALA A 44 -9.46 -15.22 -4.85
N VAL A 45 -8.65 -14.27 -5.29
CA VAL A 45 -8.03 -14.24 -6.59
C VAL A 45 -6.94 -15.29 -6.49
N LEU A 46 -7.32 -16.57 -6.52
CA LEU A 46 -6.46 -17.71 -6.19
C LEU A 46 -5.83 -17.62 -4.77
N ASP A 47 -5.43 -18.75 -4.18
CA ASP A 47 -4.88 -18.79 -2.80
C ASP A 47 -3.56 -17.99 -2.66
N HIS A 48 -2.94 -17.67 -3.80
CA HIS A 48 -1.65 -16.99 -3.93
C HIS A 48 -1.73 -15.48 -4.20
N GLN A 49 -2.88 -14.89 -4.55
CA GLN A 49 -2.95 -13.43 -4.76
C GLN A 49 -3.72 -12.76 -3.64
N ILE A 50 -3.25 -11.58 -3.28
CA ILE A 50 -3.96 -10.67 -2.39
C ILE A 50 -4.23 -9.36 -3.12
N LEU A 51 -5.47 -8.91 -3.04
CA LEU A 51 -5.86 -7.62 -3.59
C LEU A 51 -5.24 -6.51 -2.75
N VAL A 52 -4.72 -5.46 -3.38
CA VAL A 52 -4.18 -4.29 -2.66
C VAL A 52 -5.19 -3.76 -1.62
N THR A 53 -6.49 -3.80 -1.90
CA THR A 53 -7.57 -3.34 -1.02
C THR A 53 -7.69 -4.17 0.26
N ASP A 54 -7.23 -5.42 0.23
CA ASP A 54 -7.30 -6.37 1.35
C ASP A 54 -6.01 -6.37 2.20
N VAL A 55 -5.01 -5.57 1.82
CA VAL A 55 -3.76 -5.43 2.58
C VAL A 55 -3.96 -4.44 3.73
N GLU A 56 -3.42 -4.76 4.90
CA GLU A 56 -3.49 -3.89 6.08
C GLU A 56 -2.87 -2.52 5.83
N GLN A 57 -3.38 -1.50 6.51
CA GLN A 57 -3.03 -0.10 6.23
C GLN A 57 -1.54 0.23 6.41
N GLU A 58 -0.85 -0.48 7.31
CA GLU A 58 0.60 -0.35 7.50
C GLU A 58 1.39 -0.91 6.31
N ASN A 59 0.96 -2.06 5.80
CA ASN A 59 1.54 -2.70 4.63
C ASN A 59 1.22 -1.91 3.34
N LEU A 60 0.07 -1.24 3.25
CA LEU A 60 -0.28 -0.34 2.14
C LEU A 60 0.74 0.79 1.96
N ALA A 61 1.20 1.40 3.05
CA ALA A 61 2.21 2.45 2.99
C ALA A 61 3.57 1.91 2.52
N MET A 62 3.92 0.68 2.89
CA MET A 62 5.12 0.01 2.37
C MET A 62 4.98 -0.27 0.86
N LEU A 63 3.84 -0.83 0.45
CA LEU A 63 3.55 -1.12 -0.95
C LEU A 63 3.59 0.12 -1.84
N SER A 64 3.06 1.26 -1.39
CA SER A 64 3.13 2.49 -2.16
C SER A 64 4.56 2.97 -2.38
N GLU A 65 5.41 2.83 -1.36
CA GLU A 65 6.83 3.20 -1.48
C GLU A 65 7.58 2.21 -2.39
N LEU A 66 7.33 0.90 -2.27
CA LEU A 66 7.93 -0.10 -3.16
C LEU A 66 7.56 0.11 -4.63
N ARG A 67 6.31 0.47 -4.91
CA ARG A 67 5.88 0.79 -6.27
C ARG A 67 6.57 2.04 -6.82
N LEU A 68 6.79 3.05 -5.99
CA LEU A 68 7.56 4.22 -6.39
C LEU A 68 9.04 3.87 -6.62
N ALA A 69 9.62 3.11 -5.68
CA ALA A 69 11.01 2.68 -5.76
C ALA A 69 11.30 1.81 -6.99
N HIS A 70 10.31 1.01 -7.45
CA HIS A 70 10.41 0.24 -8.67
C HIS A 70 10.78 1.09 -9.89
N GLU A 71 10.12 2.24 -10.05
CA GLU A 71 10.41 3.15 -11.16
C GLU A 71 11.83 3.73 -11.02
N GLU A 72 12.19 4.22 -9.83
CA GLU A 72 13.53 4.77 -9.57
C GLU A 72 14.64 3.72 -9.78
N ILE A 73 14.44 2.48 -9.33
CA ILE A 73 15.39 1.37 -9.52
C ILE A 73 15.60 1.08 -11.00
N ARG A 74 14.53 1.11 -11.78
CA ARG A 74 14.60 0.85 -13.23
C ARG A 74 15.28 1.99 -13.97
N ASP A 75 15.04 3.22 -13.58
CA ASP A 75 15.74 4.39 -14.12
C ASP A 75 17.25 4.28 -13.82
N LEU A 76 17.61 4.00 -12.56
CA LEU A 76 19.01 3.78 -12.16
C LEU A 76 19.67 2.60 -12.90
N HIS A 77 18.92 1.53 -13.15
CA HIS A 77 19.39 0.38 -13.92
C HIS A 77 19.69 0.74 -15.38
N MET A 78 18.82 1.56 -15.99
CA MET A 78 19.03 2.05 -17.35
C MET A 78 20.22 2.99 -17.45
N ASP A 79 20.46 3.80 -16.42
CA ASP A 79 21.62 4.72 -16.34
C ASP A 79 22.94 3.98 -16.03
N SER A 80 22.88 2.80 -15.41
CA SER A 80 24.03 2.00 -14.99
C SER A 80 24.39 0.86 -15.96
N ASP A 81 24.19 1.05 -17.26
CA ASP A 81 24.49 0.07 -18.32
C ASP A 81 23.83 -1.32 -18.10
N GLY A 82 22.71 -1.38 -17.39
CA GLY A 82 22.00 -2.62 -17.09
C GLY A 82 22.51 -3.36 -15.85
N GLU A 83 23.20 -2.69 -14.93
CA GLU A 83 23.48 -3.23 -13.59
C GLU A 83 22.36 -2.86 -12.60
N TRP A 84 21.92 -3.80 -11.75
CA TRP A 84 20.92 -3.51 -10.72
C TRP A 84 21.54 -2.70 -9.57
N PRO A 85 20.91 -1.59 -9.14
CA PRO A 85 21.47 -0.76 -8.08
C PRO A 85 21.52 -1.49 -6.74
N SER A 86 22.68 -1.45 -6.09
CA SER A 86 22.83 -2.06 -4.77
C SER A 86 21.94 -1.37 -3.73
N VAL A 87 21.57 -2.08 -2.65
CA VAL A 87 20.82 -1.49 -1.53
C VAL A 87 21.55 -0.27 -0.93
N ALA A 88 22.88 -0.29 -0.90
CA ALA A 88 23.67 0.85 -0.46
C ALA A 88 23.53 2.05 -1.40
N SER A 89 23.54 1.82 -2.71
CA SER A 89 23.31 2.86 -3.72
C SER A 89 21.90 3.46 -3.58
N LEU A 90 20.88 2.63 -3.41
CA LEU A 90 19.50 3.11 -3.19
C LEU A 90 19.36 3.95 -1.92
N LYS A 91 20.11 3.59 -0.86
CA LYS A 91 20.18 4.38 0.37
C LYS A 91 20.86 5.73 0.15
N ASP A 92 21.96 5.77 -0.61
CA ASP A 92 22.69 7.00 -0.94
C ASP A 92 21.86 7.93 -1.84
N GLU A 93 21.04 7.37 -2.73
CA GLU A 93 20.08 8.09 -3.58
C GLU A 93 18.75 8.44 -2.86
N TRP A 94 18.66 8.18 -1.55
CA TRP A 94 17.48 8.49 -0.72
C TRP A 94 16.17 7.82 -1.18
N VAL A 95 16.27 6.63 -1.79
CA VAL A 95 15.11 5.87 -2.26
C VAL A 95 14.44 5.17 -1.07
N ALA A 96 13.21 5.56 -0.74
CA ALA A 96 12.38 4.81 0.22
C ALA A 96 11.86 3.51 -0.41
N PRO A 97 11.70 2.41 0.33
CA PRO A 97 11.90 2.21 1.77
C PRO A 97 13.33 1.75 2.16
N PHE A 98 14.33 1.93 1.29
CA PHE A 98 15.71 1.49 1.51
C PHE A 98 16.51 2.42 2.42
N VAL A 99 16.12 3.70 2.47
CA VAL A 99 16.70 4.68 3.38
C VAL A 99 16.24 4.47 4.82
N GLU A 100 17.18 4.45 5.76
CA GLU A 100 16.94 4.24 7.20
C GLU A 100 16.44 5.52 7.91
N ASP A 101 15.29 6.03 7.49
CA ASP A 101 14.67 7.23 8.06
C ASP A 101 13.62 6.89 9.15
N GLN A 102 12.82 7.89 9.54
CA GLN A 102 11.73 7.68 10.51
C GLN A 102 10.56 6.87 9.93
N SER A 103 10.34 6.92 8.61
CA SER A 103 9.33 6.08 7.93
C SER A 103 9.75 4.62 8.01
N TRP A 104 11.00 4.32 7.69
CA TRP A 104 11.61 2.99 7.78
C TRP A 104 11.45 2.36 9.18
N LYS A 105 11.74 3.14 10.24
CA LYS A 105 11.56 2.68 11.63
C LYS A 105 10.11 2.33 11.95
N ARG A 106 9.16 3.18 11.55
CA ARG A 106 7.73 2.95 11.78
C ARG A 106 7.21 1.70 11.09
N LYS A 107 7.82 1.35 9.96
CA LYS A 107 7.39 0.24 9.09
C LYS A 107 8.02 -1.10 9.44
N GLY A 108 8.81 -1.21 10.51
CA GLY A 108 9.42 -2.48 10.93
C GLY A 108 10.92 -2.59 10.70
N SER A 109 11.58 -1.49 10.34
CA SER A 109 13.05 -1.40 10.21
C SER A 109 13.61 -2.50 9.30
N HIS A 110 13.04 -2.62 8.10
CA HIS A 110 13.38 -3.69 7.15
C HIS A 110 14.84 -3.67 6.72
N THR A 111 15.49 -4.83 6.77
CA THR A 111 16.77 -5.06 6.12
C THR A 111 16.53 -5.56 4.71
N TRP A 112 17.17 -4.91 3.73
CA TRP A 112 17.01 -5.22 2.32
C TRP A 112 18.23 -5.98 1.78
N LEU A 113 17.98 -6.96 0.92
CA LEU A 113 18.98 -7.75 0.21
C LEU A 113 18.65 -7.75 -1.29
N LEU A 114 19.66 -7.49 -2.13
CA LEU A 114 19.56 -7.57 -3.59
C LEU A 114 20.02 -8.95 -4.07
N ASP A 115 19.24 -9.54 -4.98
CA ASP A 115 19.62 -10.68 -5.80
C ASP A 115 20.03 -10.23 -7.21
N GLU A 116 20.99 -10.94 -7.83
CA GLU A 116 21.54 -10.62 -9.15
C GLU A 116 20.48 -10.54 -10.28
N ARG A 117 19.32 -11.16 -10.09
CA ARG A 117 18.20 -11.16 -11.04
C ARG A 117 17.30 -9.92 -10.91
N GLY A 118 17.60 -8.97 -10.03
CA GLY A 118 16.80 -7.76 -9.81
C GLY A 118 15.67 -7.92 -8.80
N TYR A 119 15.80 -8.87 -7.87
CA TYR A 119 14.86 -9.05 -6.76
C TYR A 119 15.41 -8.41 -5.50
N TYR A 120 14.56 -7.64 -4.82
CA TYR A 120 14.87 -7.03 -3.53
C TYR A 120 14.03 -7.71 -2.46
N PHE A 121 14.70 -8.41 -1.55
CA PHE A 121 14.08 -9.14 -0.45
C PHE A 121 14.23 -8.35 0.86
N SER A 122 13.14 -8.25 1.62
CA SER A 122 13.08 -7.51 2.86
C SER A 122 12.78 -8.44 4.03
N THR A 123 13.52 -8.27 5.13
CA THR A 123 13.20 -8.89 6.41
C THR A 123 13.01 -7.82 7.48
N PRO A 124 11.88 -7.84 8.22
CA PRO A 124 11.67 -6.94 9.34
C PRO A 124 12.67 -7.24 10.45
N SER A 125 13.09 -6.21 11.19
CA SER A 125 13.98 -6.41 12.33
C SER A 125 13.19 -6.92 13.53
N GLU A 126 13.62 -8.05 14.11
CA GLU A 126 13.02 -8.68 15.29
C GLU A 126 13.00 -7.76 16.54
N ASP A 127 13.88 -6.74 16.58
CA ASP A 127 14.00 -5.79 17.70
C ASP A 127 13.01 -4.61 17.63
N THR A 128 12.20 -4.50 16.58
CA THR A 128 11.23 -3.39 16.46
C THR A 128 9.95 -3.75 17.21
N ALA A 129 9.81 -3.26 18.43
CA ALA A 129 8.54 -3.31 19.15
C ALA A 129 7.43 -2.64 18.31
N PRO A 130 6.20 -3.20 18.26
CA PRO A 130 5.11 -2.63 17.50
C PRO A 130 4.92 -1.15 17.90
N SER A 131 5.02 -0.28 16.89
CA SER A 131 4.88 1.17 17.06
C SER A 131 3.57 1.47 17.80
N GLU A 132 3.57 2.41 18.76
CA GLU A 132 2.34 2.82 19.51
C GLU A 132 1.20 3.36 18.61
N GLN A 133 1.49 3.57 17.32
CA GLN A 133 0.59 4.06 16.28
C GLN A 133 0.33 3.02 15.18
N ALA A 134 1.00 1.86 15.22
CA ALA A 134 0.60 0.71 14.44
C ALA A 134 -0.67 0.17 15.08
N THR A 135 -1.74 0.07 14.30
CA THR A 135 -2.86 -0.78 14.69
C THR A 135 -2.27 -2.16 14.96
N PRO A 136 -2.55 -2.82 16.10
CA PRO A 136 -2.02 -4.14 16.35
C PRO A 136 -2.47 -5.06 15.22
N THR A 137 -1.54 -5.33 14.30
CA THR A 137 -1.60 -6.48 13.39
C THR A 137 -1.85 -7.69 14.25
N GLU A 138 -2.69 -8.63 13.81
CA GLU A 138 -2.93 -9.88 14.58
C GLU A 138 -1.62 -10.62 14.93
N HIS A 139 -0.53 -10.32 14.20
CA HIS A 139 0.77 -10.94 14.31
C HIS A 139 1.84 -10.13 15.06
N GLY A 140 1.62 -8.87 15.44
CA GLY A 140 2.54 -8.09 16.31
C GLY A 140 3.96 -7.79 15.76
N PHE A 141 4.26 -8.24 14.53
CA PHE A 141 5.51 -8.00 13.80
C PHE A 141 5.16 -7.49 12.40
N ALA A 142 6.03 -6.65 11.82
CA ALA A 142 5.92 -6.26 10.41
C ALA A 142 6.13 -7.50 9.50
N ASP A 143 5.58 -7.48 8.28
CA ASP A 143 5.64 -8.60 7.33
C ASP A 143 6.84 -8.51 6.38
N SER A 144 7.30 -9.63 5.83
CA SER A 144 8.41 -9.63 4.85
C SER A 144 7.93 -9.32 3.44
N PHE A 145 8.75 -8.63 2.63
CA PHE A 145 8.41 -8.21 1.27
C PHE A 145 9.44 -8.68 0.24
N ILE A 146 9.00 -8.94 -0.98
CA ILE A 146 9.87 -9.10 -2.17
C ILE A 146 9.38 -8.12 -3.23
N LEU A 147 10.29 -7.32 -3.78
CA LEU A 147 10.06 -6.51 -4.98
C LEU A 147 10.83 -7.13 -6.16
N ASN A 148 10.12 -7.41 -7.25
CA ASN A 148 10.72 -7.76 -8.53
C ASN A 148 10.84 -6.51 -9.40
N ALA A 149 12.06 -5.95 -9.50
CA ALA A 149 12.34 -4.77 -10.30
C ALA A 149 12.61 -5.06 -11.79
N ASN A 150 12.76 -6.34 -12.14
CA ASN A 150 13.01 -6.79 -13.52
C ASN A 150 11.73 -6.80 -14.38
N SER A 151 10.56 -6.81 -13.74
CA SER A 151 9.28 -6.75 -14.43
C SER A 151 8.96 -5.32 -14.91
N VAL A 152 8.19 -5.22 -16.01
CA VAL A 152 7.76 -3.91 -16.55
C VAL A 152 6.79 -3.20 -15.61
N SER A 153 6.02 -3.96 -14.84
CA SER A 153 5.16 -3.47 -13.76
C SER A 153 5.74 -3.89 -12.41
N PRO A 154 5.51 -3.13 -11.33
CA PRO A 154 5.99 -3.47 -10.00
C PRO A 154 5.28 -4.71 -9.48
N GLU A 155 5.99 -5.83 -9.48
CA GLU A 155 5.49 -7.09 -8.93
C GLU A 155 6.02 -7.24 -7.50
N ILE A 156 5.11 -7.23 -6.54
CA ILE A 156 5.43 -7.22 -5.11
C ILE A 156 4.79 -8.42 -4.43
N TRP A 157 5.58 -9.17 -3.66
CA TRP A 157 5.12 -10.30 -2.86
C TRP A 157 5.22 -9.97 -1.37
N ILE A 158 4.25 -10.44 -0.60
CA ILE A 158 4.18 -10.30 0.86
C ILE A 158 4.15 -11.69 1.51
N PHE A 159 4.89 -11.86 2.59
CA PHE A 159 4.76 -13.00 3.48
C PHE A 159 4.07 -12.58 4.77
N PHE A 160 2.82 -13.03 4.94
CA PHE A 160 2.04 -12.80 6.15
C PHE A 160 2.50 -13.77 7.24
N GLY A 161 3.20 -13.26 8.25
CA GLY A 161 3.77 -14.10 9.30
C GLY A 161 5.08 -13.61 9.88
N GLY A 162 5.47 -12.36 9.60
CA GLY A 162 6.68 -11.76 10.16
C GLY A 162 7.93 -12.02 9.30
N VAL A 163 8.96 -12.61 9.92
CA VAL A 163 10.27 -12.82 9.29
C VAL A 163 10.27 -14.08 8.43
N ALA A 164 10.36 -13.88 7.11
CA ALA A 164 10.53 -14.97 6.15
C ALA A 164 12.00 -15.30 5.93
N SER A 165 12.27 -16.54 5.50
CA SER A 165 13.60 -16.89 4.98
C SER A 165 13.72 -16.46 3.52
N GLN A 166 14.91 -16.01 3.12
CA GLN A 166 15.18 -15.65 1.73
C GLN A 166 14.93 -16.87 0.82
N PRO A 167 14.04 -16.75 -0.18
CA PRO A 167 13.81 -17.84 -1.13
C PRO A 167 15.08 -18.16 -1.91
N THR A 168 15.36 -19.45 -2.13
CA THR A 168 16.46 -19.86 -3.02
C THR A 168 16.13 -19.57 -4.49
N ASN A 169 14.84 -19.56 -4.81
CA ASN A 169 14.33 -19.25 -6.13
C ASN A 169 13.10 -18.35 -6.00
N PHE A 170 12.94 -17.43 -6.94
CA PHE A 170 11.86 -16.44 -7.00
C PHE A 170 10.78 -16.83 -8.03
N ASP A 171 10.78 -18.08 -8.50
CA ASP A 171 9.68 -18.60 -9.31
C ASP A 171 8.37 -18.60 -8.50
N GLU A 172 7.26 -18.21 -9.13
CA GLU A 172 5.91 -18.16 -8.56
C GLU A 172 5.56 -19.42 -7.76
N ASN A 173 5.70 -20.61 -8.35
CA ASN A 173 5.43 -21.89 -7.65
C ASN A 173 6.25 -22.08 -6.36
N THR A 174 7.50 -21.59 -6.33
CA THR A 174 8.36 -21.69 -5.14
C THR A 174 7.86 -20.74 -4.06
N LEU A 175 7.57 -19.50 -4.44
CA LEU A 175 7.06 -18.46 -3.55
C LEU A 175 5.70 -18.86 -2.97
N GLU A 176 4.78 -19.33 -3.80
CA GLU A 176 3.48 -19.86 -3.37
C GLU A 176 3.62 -21.00 -2.37
N SER A 177 4.45 -21.99 -2.68
CA SER A 177 4.66 -23.14 -1.79
C SER A 177 5.30 -22.76 -0.46
N ALA A 178 6.04 -21.64 -0.43
CA ALA A 178 6.63 -21.06 0.76
C ALA A 178 5.68 -20.11 1.52
N GLY A 179 4.46 -19.90 1.01
CA GLY A 179 3.42 -19.09 1.66
C GLY A 179 3.46 -17.60 1.29
N TRP A 180 4.22 -17.21 0.27
CA TRP A 180 4.20 -15.84 -0.25
C TRP A 180 2.95 -15.58 -1.07
N LYS A 181 2.45 -14.35 -1.00
CA LYS A 181 1.31 -13.89 -1.78
C LYS A 181 1.69 -12.69 -2.63
N VAL A 182 1.34 -12.73 -3.91
CA VAL A 182 1.54 -11.59 -4.82
C VAL A 182 0.45 -10.55 -4.61
N VAL A 183 0.83 -9.28 -4.59
CA VAL A 183 -0.11 -8.16 -4.45
C VAL A 183 -0.54 -7.67 -5.82
N VAL A 184 -1.83 -7.79 -6.11
CA VAL A 184 -2.42 -7.40 -7.39
C VAL A 184 -3.43 -6.26 -7.21
N ASN A 185 -3.51 -5.37 -8.20
CA ASN A 185 -4.59 -4.39 -8.28
C ASN A 185 -5.80 -4.96 -9.02
N GLU A 186 -6.99 -4.41 -8.78
CA GLU A 186 -8.24 -4.85 -9.43
C GLU A 186 -8.13 -4.87 -10.97
N SER A 187 -7.44 -3.88 -11.56
CA SER A 187 -7.22 -3.80 -13.01
C SER A 187 -6.30 -4.88 -13.57
N GLU A 188 -5.41 -5.44 -12.75
CA GLU A 188 -4.48 -6.51 -13.15
C GLU A 188 -5.17 -7.87 -13.10
N VAL A 189 -6.09 -8.05 -12.15
CA VAL A 189 -6.94 -9.25 -12.03
C VAL A 189 -7.84 -9.39 -13.26
N GLU A 190 -8.48 -8.31 -13.71
CA GLU A 190 -9.33 -8.32 -14.92
C GLU A 190 -8.54 -8.64 -16.20
N GLN A 191 -7.27 -8.26 -16.27
CA GLN A 191 -6.39 -8.56 -17.41
C GLN A 191 -5.98 -10.04 -17.46
N HIS A 192 -5.76 -10.67 -16.30
CA HIS A 192 -5.40 -12.08 -16.22
C HIS A 192 -6.58 -13.01 -16.57
N ASP A 193 -7.80 -12.65 -16.15
CA ASP A 193 -9.03 -13.35 -16.53
C ASP A 193 -9.34 -13.21 -18.03
N ALA A 194 -9.05 -12.05 -18.63
CA ALA A 194 -9.27 -11.82 -20.07
C ALA A 194 -8.27 -12.57 -20.97
N SER A 195 -7.06 -12.86 -20.48
CA SER A 195 -6.03 -13.58 -21.23
C SER A 195 -6.17 -15.12 -21.15
N SER A 196 -7.00 -15.59 -20.21
CA SER A 196 -7.27 -17.03 -19.99
C SER A 196 -8.48 -17.55 -20.79
N HIS A 197 -9.05 -16.74 -21.68
CA HIS A 197 -10.23 -17.06 -22.50
C HIS A 197 -9.95 -17.13 -24.01
#